data_AF-A0A849WTB3-F1
#
_entry.id   AF-A0A849WTB3-F1
#
_cell.length_a   1.000
_cell.length_b   1.000
_cell.length_c   1.000
_cell.angle_alpha   90.00
_cell.angle_beta   90.00
_cell.angle_gamma   90.00
#
_symmetry.space_group_name_H-M   'P 1'
#
loop_
_entity.id
_entity.type
_entity.pdbx_description
1 polymer ?
#
loop_
_entity_poly.entity_id
_entity_poly.type
_entity_poly.pdbx_seq_one_letter_code
_entity_poly.pdbx_strand_id
1 'polypeptide(L)'
;MSSLSITSGDRLSGEKLNSMVNLTPSVLWDFPSFSSRFGIHYMMELNSPYGLTPMSGIGLSAYYHILGITTGYELTKDDVLFQKSKPGPYIYAGFTPVNININKFNTDNNTADNYFFSALINDISFGLGYDYPIFQNMTLSGEFILRSGKTVDSSKDQVQYSGWTVFLTLATSYF
;
A
#
# COMPACT_ATOMS: atom_id res chain seq x y z
N MET A 1 31.52 1.98 -27.72
CA MET A 1 30.45 1.52 -26.79
C MET A 1 30.87 1.91 -25.39
N SER A 2 30.21 2.89 -24.77
CA SER A 2 30.49 3.29 -23.38
C SER A 2 29.82 2.29 -22.43
N SER A 3 30.61 1.59 -21.61
CA SER A 3 30.10 0.75 -20.54
C SER A 3 29.44 1.65 -19.48
N LEU A 4 28.12 1.64 -19.44
CA LEU A 4 27.36 2.27 -18.36
C LEU A 4 27.57 1.44 -17.08
N SER A 5 28.51 1.87 -16.24
CA SER A 5 28.70 1.31 -14.89
C SER A 5 27.74 2.03 -13.95
N ILE A 6 26.62 1.37 -13.63
CA ILE A 6 25.73 1.82 -12.54
C ILE A 6 26.37 1.35 -11.23
N THR A 7 27.04 2.26 -10.53
CA THR A 7 27.59 1.98 -9.20
C THR A 7 26.54 2.30 -8.16
N SER A 8 25.98 1.26 -7.54
CA SER A 8 25.11 1.33 -6.35
C SER A 8 25.99 1.70 -5.14
N GLY A 9 25.67 2.79 -4.45
CA GLY A 9 26.41 3.17 -3.24
C GLY A 9 25.91 2.42 -1.99
N ASP A 10 26.59 2.68 -0.88
CA ASP A 10 26.61 1.81 0.30
C ASP A 10 25.26 1.36 0.87
N ARG A 11 25.27 0.12 1.36
CA ARG A 11 24.17 -0.63 2.01
C ARG A 11 23.35 0.21 2.99
N LEU A 12 22.12 0.55 2.61
CA LEU A 12 21.11 1.11 3.54
C LEU A 12 20.50 -0.01 4.40
N SER A 13 21.16 -0.38 5.51
CA SER A 13 20.62 -1.35 6.46
C SER A 13 19.82 -0.68 7.57
N GLY A 14 18.55 -1.03 7.73
CA GLY A 14 17.75 -0.67 8.91
C GLY A 14 17.14 0.73 8.92
N GLU A 15 16.92 1.32 7.75
CA GLU A 15 16.20 2.59 7.63
C GLU A 15 14.79 2.45 8.22
N LYS A 16 14.44 3.33 9.16
CA LYS A 16 13.06 3.44 9.64
C LYS A 16 12.22 4.00 8.49
N LEU A 17 11.09 3.34 8.20
CA LEU A 17 10.03 3.97 7.43
C LEU A 17 9.69 5.29 8.14
N ASN A 18 10.00 6.42 7.50
CA ASN A 18 9.50 7.70 7.96
C ASN A 18 7.97 7.66 7.90
N SER A 19 7.30 8.47 8.71
CA SER A 19 5.84 8.55 8.67
C SER A 19 5.43 9.11 7.30
N MET A 20 4.88 8.25 6.46
CA MET A 20 4.54 8.55 5.08
C MET A 20 3.04 8.41 4.88
N VAL A 21 2.48 9.30 4.07
CA VAL A 21 1.10 9.19 3.61
C VAL A 21 1.12 8.33 2.36
N ASN A 22 0.32 7.27 2.34
CA ASN A 22 0.16 6.42 1.18
C ASN A 22 -1.18 6.65 0.52
N LEU A 23 -1.19 6.69 -0.82
CA LEU A 23 -2.41 6.62 -1.61
C LEU A 23 -2.56 5.22 -2.18
N THR A 24 -3.70 4.60 -1.90
CA THR A 24 -3.96 3.20 -2.21
C THR A 24 -5.26 3.03 -2.98
N PRO A 25 -5.28 3.31 -4.30
CA PRO A 25 -6.44 2.95 -5.10
C PRO A 25 -6.57 1.43 -5.18
N SER A 26 -7.78 0.92 -4.94
CA SER A 26 -8.05 -0.51 -4.78
C SER A 26 -9.27 -0.98 -5.57
N VAL A 27 -9.20 -2.21 -6.07
CA VAL A 27 -10.32 -2.93 -6.67
C VAL A 27 -10.56 -4.19 -5.84
N LEU A 28 -11.75 -4.29 -5.27
CA LEU A 28 -12.11 -5.31 -4.29
C LEU A 28 -13.33 -6.12 -4.75
N TRP A 29 -13.42 -7.34 -4.25
CA TRP A 29 -14.59 -8.21 -4.33
C TRP A 29 -15.15 -8.43 -2.93
N ASP A 30 -16.47 -8.27 -2.82
CA ASP A 30 -17.22 -8.41 -1.58
C ASP A 30 -17.54 -9.88 -1.34
N PHE A 31 -17.27 -10.36 -0.13
CA PHE A 31 -17.62 -11.70 0.34
C PHE A 31 -18.52 -11.58 1.57
N PRO A 32 -19.83 -11.27 1.40
CA PRO A 32 -20.73 -10.95 2.50
C PRO A 32 -20.85 -12.04 3.56
N SER A 33 -20.82 -13.31 3.16
CA SER A 33 -20.90 -14.47 4.06
C SER A 33 -19.74 -14.53 5.07
N PHE A 34 -18.60 -13.91 4.75
CA PHE A 34 -17.43 -13.84 5.62
C PHE A 34 -17.22 -12.45 6.21
N SER A 35 -18.10 -11.49 5.89
CA SER A 35 -17.93 -10.08 6.24
C SER A 35 -16.57 -9.53 5.79
N SER A 36 -16.14 -9.90 4.58
CA SER A 36 -14.79 -9.60 4.10
C SER A 36 -14.78 -9.00 2.71
N ARG A 37 -13.72 -8.27 2.40
CA ARG A 37 -13.35 -7.92 1.02
C ARG A 37 -11.97 -8.45 0.68
N PHE A 38 -11.76 -8.86 -0.56
CA PHE A 38 -10.44 -9.24 -1.05
C PHE A 38 -10.20 -8.60 -2.40
N GLY A 39 -8.95 -8.25 -2.74
CA GLY A 39 -8.67 -7.77 -4.08
C GLY A 39 -7.26 -7.24 -4.25
N ILE A 40 -7.12 -6.36 -5.24
CA ILE A 40 -5.86 -5.81 -5.69
C ILE A 40 -5.80 -4.33 -5.30
N HIS A 41 -4.64 -3.89 -4.81
CA HIS A 41 -4.39 -2.48 -4.56
C HIS A 41 -3.11 -2.05 -5.26
N TYR A 42 -3.05 -0.78 -5.67
CA TYR A 42 -1.80 -0.12 -5.99
C TYR A 42 -1.37 0.67 -4.76
N MET A 43 -0.08 0.63 -4.43
CA MET A 43 0.50 1.39 -3.33
C MET A 43 1.42 2.46 -3.91
N MET A 44 1.24 3.70 -3.48
CA MET A 44 2.11 4.81 -3.81
C MET A 44 2.41 5.65 -2.57
N GLU A 45 3.70 5.82 -2.30
CA GLU A 45 4.17 6.69 -1.23
C GLU A 45 4.26 8.14 -1.69
N LEU A 46 3.60 9.03 -0.93
CA LEU A 46 3.66 10.48 -1.15
C LEU A 46 4.63 11.13 -0.16
N ASN A 47 5.35 12.16 -0.65
CA ASN A 47 6.22 13.02 0.14
C ASN A 47 7.39 12.29 0.83
N SER A 48 8.29 11.73 0.02
CA SER A 48 9.53 11.16 0.53
C SER A 48 10.65 12.20 0.58
N PRO A 49 11.55 12.12 1.57
CA PRO A 49 12.80 12.86 1.53
C PRO A 49 13.66 12.57 0.27
N TYR A 50 13.37 11.50 -0.48
CA TYR A 50 14.12 11.06 -1.66
C TYR A 50 13.43 11.33 -3.00
N GLY A 51 12.35 12.12 -3.05
CA GLY A 51 11.66 12.51 -4.29
C GLY A 51 10.15 12.24 -4.30
N LEU A 52 9.55 12.30 -5.49
CA LEU A 52 8.08 12.31 -5.66
C LEU A 52 7.40 10.98 -5.25
N THR A 53 8.03 9.82 -5.50
CA THR A 53 7.51 8.49 -5.12
C THR A 53 8.66 7.49 -4.95
N PRO A 54 9.20 7.29 -3.73
CA PRO A 54 10.33 6.41 -3.54
C PRO A 54 9.93 4.94 -3.58
N MET A 55 8.65 4.62 -3.38
CA MET A 55 8.15 3.24 -3.33
C MET A 55 6.78 3.16 -3.99
N SER A 56 6.64 2.17 -4.86
CA SER A 56 5.33 1.83 -5.43
C SER A 56 5.25 0.36 -5.84
N GLY A 57 4.04 -0.18 -5.89
CA GLY A 57 3.81 -1.58 -6.23
C GLY A 57 2.34 -1.91 -6.38
N ILE A 58 2.05 -3.08 -6.94
CA ILE A 58 0.70 -3.64 -7.03
C ILE A 58 0.67 -4.90 -6.18
N GLY A 59 -0.26 -4.96 -5.24
CA GLY A 59 -0.35 -6.02 -4.25
C GLY A 59 -1.76 -6.58 -4.10
N LEU A 60 -1.88 -7.53 -3.19
CA LEU A 60 -3.13 -8.12 -2.76
C LEU A 60 -3.48 -7.61 -1.37
N SER A 61 -4.77 -7.38 -1.15
CA SER A 61 -5.30 -6.90 0.14
C SER A 61 -6.54 -7.69 0.53
N ALA A 62 -6.65 -7.95 1.82
CA ALA A 62 -7.78 -8.57 2.47
C ALA A 62 -8.28 -7.67 3.62
N TYR A 63 -9.60 -7.55 3.72
CA TYR A 63 -10.28 -6.71 4.69
C TYR A 63 -11.32 -7.58 5.40
N TYR A 64 -11.37 -7.50 6.72
CA TYR A 64 -12.42 -8.14 7.52
C TYR A 64 -13.18 -7.08 8.31
N HIS A 65 -14.47 -6.96 8.05
CA HIS A 65 -15.37 -5.97 8.64
C HIS A 65 -16.09 -6.58 9.82
N ILE A 66 -15.87 -6.04 11.03
CA ILE A 66 -16.45 -6.59 12.26
C ILE A 66 -17.98 -6.42 12.29
N LEU A 67 -18.50 -5.38 11.64
CA LEU A 67 -19.91 -4.97 11.68
C LEU A 67 -20.68 -5.24 10.37
N GLY A 68 -20.15 -6.12 9.52
CA GLY A 68 -20.67 -6.31 8.16
C GLY A 68 -19.97 -5.39 7.15
N ILE A 69 -19.97 -5.81 5.88
CA ILE A 69 -19.43 -5.02 4.76
C ILE A 69 -20.21 -3.70 4.64
N THR A 70 -19.47 -2.60 4.51
CA THR A 70 -20.01 -1.23 4.55
C THR A 70 -20.86 -0.83 3.33
N THR A 71 -20.70 -1.55 2.21
CA THR A 71 -21.40 -1.36 0.92
C THR A 71 -22.27 -2.55 0.48
N GLY A 72 -22.40 -3.58 1.33
CA GLY A 72 -23.08 -4.82 0.97
C GLY A 72 -24.58 -4.64 0.76
N TYR A 73 -25.21 -5.55 0.00
CA TYR A 73 -26.67 -5.60 -0.07
C TYR A 73 -27.26 -6.35 1.12
N GLU A 74 -28.39 -5.85 1.63
CA GLU A 74 -29.22 -6.50 2.64
C GLU A 74 -30.63 -6.68 2.09
N LEU A 75 -31.22 -7.85 2.33
CA LEU A 75 -32.62 -8.12 2.01
C LEU A 75 -33.47 -7.68 3.19
N THR A 76 -34.49 -6.86 2.96
CA THR A 76 -35.49 -6.57 3.99
C THR A 76 -36.44 -7.76 4.16
N LYS A 77 -37.27 -7.73 5.22
CA LYS A 77 -38.29 -8.75 5.47
C LYS A 77 -39.38 -8.82 4.38
N ASP A 78 -39.48 -7.80 3.55
CA ASP A 78 -40.44 -7.68 2.46
C ASP A 78 -39.79 -7.98 1.10
N ASP A 79 -38.68 -8.73 1.08
CA ASP A 79 -37.90 -9.10 -0.11
C ASP A 79 -37.37 -7.93 -0.93
N VAL A 80 -37.22 -6.74 -0.32
CA VAL A 80 -36.60 -5.59 -0.97
C VAL A 80 -35.09 -5.64 -0.76
N LEU A 81 -34.33 -5.68 -1.85
CA LEU A 81 -32.88 -5.53 -1.81
C LEU A 81 -32.53 -4.06 -1.58
N PHE A 82 -31.88 -3.74 -0.45
CA PHE A 82 -31.34 -2.41 -0.22
C PHE A 82 -29.83 -2.48 -0.05
N GLN A 83 -29.14 -1.43 -0.49
CA GLN A 83 -27.70 -1.35 -0.33
C GLN A 83 -27.35 -0.66 0.98
N LYS A 84 -26.64 -1.38 1.86
CA LYS A 84 -26.14 -0.83 3.10
C LYS A 84 -25.07 0.22 2.76
N SER A 85 -25.23 1.41 3.34
CA SER A 85 -24.21 2.46 3.34
C SER A 85 -23.96 2.83 4.79
N LYS A 86 -23.18 1.99 5.47
CA LYS A 86 -22.86 2.18 6.89
C LYS A 86 -21.35 2.19 7.07
N PRO A 87 -20.75 3.29 7.55
CA PRO A 87 -19.33 3.31 7.81
C PRO A 87 -18.98 2.40 9.00
N GLY A 88 -17.75 1.90 9.04
CA GLY A 88 -17.36 0.95 10.08
C GLY A 88 -15.90 0.57 10.08
N PRO A 89 -15.41 0.04 11.22
CA PRO A 89 -14.04 -0.41 11.35
C PRO A 89 -13.82 -1.77 10.65
N TYR A 90 -12.59 -1.97 10.19
CA TYR A 90 -12.13 -3.24 9.65
C TYR A 90 -10.69 -3.55 10.06
N ILE A 91 -10.34 -4.83 9.93
CA ILE A 91 -8.98 -5.33 10.03
C ILE A 91 -8.43 -5.50 8.61
N TYR A 92 -7.19 -5.09 8.40
CA TYR A 92 -6.50 -5.13 7.13
C TYR A 92 -5.32 -6.10 7.17
N ALA A 93 -5.12 -6.85 6.09
CA ALA A 93 -3.89 -7.56 5.80
C ALA A 93 -3.55 -7.42 4.31
N GLY A 94 -2.27 -7.32 3.98
CA GLY A 94 -1.83 -7.15 2.61
C GLY A 94 -0.44 -7.71 2.34
N PHE A 95 -0.21 -7.99 1.07
CA PHE A 95 1.08 -8.36 0.53
C PHE A 95 1.32 -7.57 -0.76
N THR A 96 2.44 -6.85 -0.83
CA THR A 96 2.73 -5.95 -1.94
C THR A 96 4.19 -6.13 -2.35
N PRO A 97 4.47 -6.68 -3.54
CA PRO A 97 5.79 -6.51 -4.15
C PRO A 97 5.93 -5.05 -4.56
N VAL A 98 6.93 -4.39 -4.01
CA VAL A 98 7.14 -2.94 -4.17
C VAL A 98 8.54 -2.70 -4.71
N ASN A 99 8.65 -1.75 -5.62
CA ASN A 99 9.93 -1.29 -6.12
C ASN A 99 10.29 -0.01 -5.39
N ILE A 100 11.43 -0.01 -4.70
CA ILE A 100 12.01 1.21 -4.13
C ILE A 100 12.91 1.83 -5.19
N ASN A 101 12.65 3.08 -5.56
CA ASN A 101 13.48 3.89 -6.45
C ASN A 101 13.97 5.13 -5.69
N ILE A 102 15.25 5.16 -5.34
CA ILE A 102 15.90 6.35 -4.80
C ILE A 102 16.63 7.04 -5.95
N ASN A 103 16.13 8.21 -6.34
CA ASN A 103 16.73 9.04 -7.39
C ASN A 103 17.41 10.26 -6.74
N LYS A 104 18.73 10.40 -6.88
CA LYS A 104 19.41 11.64 -6.51
C LYS A 104 19.30 12.66 -7.65
N PHE A 105 18.77 13.85 -7.36
CA PHE A 105 18.89 14.99 -8.26
C PHE A 105 20.24 15.69 -8.07
N ASN A 106 20.87 15.96 -9.21
CA ASN A 106 22.18 16.59 -9.35
C ASN A 106 22.25 17.93 -8.59
N THR A 107 23.18 18.06 -7.65
CA THR A 107 23.61 19.37 -7.15
C THR A 107 24.86 19.72 -7.93
N ASP A 108 24.80 20.79 -8.73
CA ASP A 108 25.92 21.32 -9.51
C ASP A 108 27.13 21.56 -8.60
N ASN A 109 28.04 20.57 -8.54
CA ASN A 109 29.48 20.64 -8.35
C ASN A 109 30.04 19.27 -7.94
N ASN A 110 30.42 18.48 -8.95
CA ASN A 110 31.62 17.63 -8.98
C ASN A 110 32.09 16.96 -7.66
N THR A 111 31.24 16.16 -7.02
CA THR A 111 31.68 15.15 -6.04
C THR A 111 30.97 13.82 -6.32
N ALA A 112 31.74 12.74 -6.28
CA ALA A 112 31.44 11.41 -6.79
C ALA A 112 30.33 10.63 -6.04
N ASP A 113 29.10 11.16 -6.02
CA ASP A 113 27.96 10.53 -5.35
C ASP A 113 26.70 10.70 -6.21
N ASN A 114 26.52 9.86 -7.24
CA ASN A 114 25.30 9.82 -8.05
C ASN A 114 24.48 8.58 -7.67
N TYR A 115 23.50 8.71 -6.77
CA TYR A 115 22.73 7.56 -6.32
C TYR A 115 21.50 7.32 -7.20
N PHE A 116 21.55 6.25 -7.98
CA PHE A 116 20.40 5.54 -8.56
C PHE A 116 20.33 4.17 -7.88
N PHE A 117 19.38 4.00 -6.96
CA PHE A 117 19.15 2.73 -6.28
C PHE A 117 17.75 2.23 -6.60
N SER A 118 17.66 1.00 -7.12
CA SER A 118 16.39 0.30 -7.35
C SER A 118 16.45 -1.10 -6.72
N ALA A 119 15.47 -1.42 -5.88
CA ALA A 119 15.36 -2.74 -5.28
C ALA A 119 13.90 -3.20 -5.21
N LEU A 120 13.68 -4.48 -5.57
CA LEU A 120 12.41 -5.16 -5.36
C LEU A 120 12.33 -5.67 -3.93
N ILE A 121 11.26 -5.29 -3.24
CA ILE A 121 10.98 -5.63 -1.86
C ILE A 121 9.63 -6.33 -1.78
N ASN A 122 9.56 -7.39 -0.98
CA ASN A 122 8.30 -7.99 -0.59
C ASN A 122 7.82 -7.30 0.69
N ASP A 123 6.75 -6.52 0.59
CA ASP A 123 6.08 -5.86 1.72
C ASP A 123 4.94 -6.73 2.23
N ILE A 124 4.93 -6.98 3.55
CA ILE A 124 3.78 -7.53 4.26
C ILE A 124 3.24 -6.43 5.17
N SER A 125 1.93 -6.26 5.12
CA SER A 125 1.22 -5.21 5.84
C SER A 125 0.05 -5.76 6.64
N PHE A 126 -0.16 -5.22 7.83
CA PHE A 126 -1.26 -5.57 8.72
C PHE A 126 -1.72 -4.34 9.50
N GLY A 127 -3.02 -4.16 9.69
CA GLY A 127 -3.50 -2.96 10.36
C GLY A 127 -4.98 -2.93 10.61
N LEU A 128 -5.44 -1.73 10.95
CA LEU A 128 -6.83 -1.40 11.20
C LEU A 128 -7.20 -0.21 10.32
N GLY A 129 -8.45 -0.17 9.87
CA GLY A 129 -8.97 0.93 9.11
C GLY A 129 -10.41 1.24 9.43
N TYR A 130 -10.88 2.36 8.89
CA TYR A 130 -12.27 2.79 8.98
C TYR A 130 -12.77 3.16 7.59
N ASP A 131 -13.83 2.48 7.16
CA ASP A 131 -14.47 2.70 5.87
C ASP A 131 -15.54 3.78 5.98
N TYR A 132 -15.55 4.68 5.00
CA TYR A 132 -16.66 5.58 4.74
C TYR A 132 -17.19 5.34 3.30
N PRO A 133 -18.43 4.85 3.13
CA PRO A 133 -19.02 4.67 1.81
C PRO A 133 -19.33 6.03 1.17
N ILE A 134 -18.74 6.30 0.00
CA ILE A 134 -19.04 7.50 -0.79
C ILE A 134 -20.20 7.21 -1.74
N PHE A 135 -20.12 6.08 -2.43
CA PHE A 135 -21.16 5.58 -3.32
C PHE A 135 -21.42 4.11 -3.02
N GLN A 136 -22.40 3.56 -3.72
CA GLN A 136 -22.79 2.16 -3.67
C GLN A 136 -21.59 1.20 -3.72
N ASN A 137 -20.69 1.37 -4.67
CA ASN A 137 -19.54 0.51 -4.85
C ASN A 137 -18.21 1.19 -4.54
N MET A 138 -18.20 2.36 -3.90
CA MET A 138 -16.97 3.12 -3.64
C MET A 138 -16.84 3.51 -2.17
N THR A 139 -15.68 3.24 -1.59
CA THR A 139 -15.35 3.59 -0.21
C THR A 139 -14.07 4.43 -0.15
N LEU A 140 -14.06 5.41 0.75
CA LEU A 140 -12.87 6.10 1.19
C LEU A 140 -12.52 5.63 2.60
N SER A 141 -11.26 5.31 2.82
CA SER A 141 -10.83 4.69 4.07
C SER A 141 -9.54 5.31 4.57
N GLY A 142 -9.47 5.52 5.88
CA GLY A 142 -8.25 5.86 6.59
C GLY A 142 -7.74 4.64 7.33
N GLU A 143 -6.46 4.31 7.16
CA GLU A 143 -5.88 3.09 7.73
C GLU A 143 -4.60 3.39 8.51
N PHE A 144 -4.40 2.64 9.58
CA PHE A 144 -3.18 2.62 10.36
C PHE A 144 -2.55 1.23 10.23
N ILE A 145 -1.45 1.16 9.49
CA ILE A 145 -0.88 -0.10 9.00
C ILE A 145 0.56 -0.23 9.49
N LEU A 146 0.86 -1.38 10.09
CA LEU A 146 2.22 -1.86 10.32
C LEU A 146 2.70 -2.55 9.06
N ARG A 147 3.89 -2.16 8.61
CA ARG A 147 4.52 -2.71 7.41
C ARG A 147 5.86 -3.32 7.76
N SER A 148 6.22 -4.35 7.00
CA SER A 148 7.53 -4.99 7.07
C SER A 148 7.93 -5.41 5.67
N GLY A 149 9.03 -4.86 5.17
CA GLY A 149 9.55 -5.15 3.85
C GLY A 149 10.97 -5.70 3.92
N LYS A 150 11.28 -6.66 3.05
CA LYS A 150 12.64 -7.15 2.82
C LYS A 150 12.91 -7.41 1.33
N THR A 151 14.14 -7.17 0.88
CA THR A 151 14.58 -7.52 -0.48
C THR A 151 14.45 -9.02 -0.76
N VAL A 152 14.10 -9.35 -2.01
CA VAL A 152 13.90 -10.73 -2.46
C VAL A 152 15.22 -11.47 -2.66
N ASP A 153 16.25 -10.77 -3.14
CA ASP A 153 17.58 -11.31 -3.37
C ASP A 153 18.50 -10.95 -2.19
N SER A 154 19.10 -11.96 -1.57
CA SER A 154 20.04 -11.81 -0.45
C SER A 154 21.48 -11.56 -0.91
N SER A 155 21.78 -11.72 -2.21
CA SER A 155 23.11 -11.59 -2.81
C SER A 155 23.49 -10.15 -3.17
N LYS A 156 22.51 -9.23 -3.22
CA LYS A 156 22.69 -7.78 -3.43
C LYS A 156 21.99 -7.01 -2.32
N ASP A 157 22.53 -5.83 -2.00
CA ASP A 157 22.00 -4.78 -1.10
C ASP A 157 20.72 -5.15 -0.31
N GLN A 158 20.88 -5.48 0.97
CA GLN A 158 19.79 -5.89 1.84
C GLN A 158 19.04 -4.67 2.39
N VAL A 159 17.96 -4.27 1.70
CA VAL A 159 17.01 -3.31 2.27
C VAL A 159 15.98 -4.06 3.10
N GLN A 160 15.85 -3.64 4.35
CA GLN A 160 14.82 -4.10 5.26
C GLN A 160 14.26 -2.90 6.00
N TYR A 161 12.94 -2.83 6.11
CA TYR A 161 12.26 -1.83 6.91
C TYR A 161 11.13 -2.45 7.72
N SER A 162 10.77 -1.79 8.81
CA SER A 162 9.52 -2.03 9.52
C SER A 162 9.03 -0.74 10.17
N GLY A 163 7.74 -0.47 10.11
CA GLY A 163 7.19 0.75 10.68
C GLY A 163 5.69 0.91 10.48
N TRP A 164 5.13 1.85 11.23
CA TRP A 164 3.73 2.25 11.12
C TRP A 164 3.56 3.34 10.09
N THR A 165 2.45 3.31 9.37
CA THR A 165 2.16 4.20 8.26
C THR A 165 0.67 4.48 8.19
N VAL A 166 0.30 5.68 7.74
CA VAL A 166 -1.09 6.07 7.54
C VAL A 166 -1.40 5.99 6.05
N PHE A 167 -2.49 5.30 5.72
CA PHE A 167 -2.95 5.15 4.34
C PHE A 167 -4.27 5.89 4.15
N LEU A 168 -4.40 6.45 2.96
CA LEU A 168 -5.66 6.91 2.41
C LEU A 168 -6.02 6.00 1.24
N THR A 169 -7.03 5.16 1.45
CA THR A 169 -7.45 4.14 0.48
C THR A 169 -8.75 4.59 -0.18
N LEU A 170 -8.76 4.61 -1.50
CA LEU A 170 -9.99 4.76 -2.29
C LEU A 170 -10.25 3.42 -2.97
N ALA A 171 -11.29 2.71 -2.55
CA ALA A 171 -11.59 1.39 -3.08
C ALA A 171 -12.89 1.39 -3.86
N THR A 172 -12.91 0.65 -4.96
CA THR A 172 -14.13 0.26 -5.66
C THR A 172 -14.37 -1.23 -5.42
N SER A 173 -15.56 -1.62 -4.96
CA SER A 173 -15.92 -3.03 -4.71
C SER A 173 -16.94 -3.59 -5.70
N TYR A 174 -16.82 -4.89 -5.99
CA TYR A 174 -17.73 -5.66 -6.85
C TYR A 174 -18.28 -6.86 -6.08
N PHE A 175 -19.43 -7.38 -6.53
CA PHE A 175 -20.05 -8.60 -6.00
C PHE A 175 -19.62 -9.84 -6.79
#